data_AF-A0A3M1RC17-F1
#
_entry.id   AF-A0A3M1RC17-F1
#
_cell.length_a   1.000
_cell.length_b   1.000
_cell.length_c   1.000
_cell.angle_alpha   90.00
_cell.angle_beta   90.00
_cell.angle_gamma   90.00
#
_symmetry.space_group_name_H-M   'P 1'
#
loop_
_entity.id
_entity.type
_entity.pdbx_description
1 polymer ?
#
loop_
_entity_poly.entity_id
_entity_poly.type
_entity_poly.pdbx_seq_one_letter_code
_entity_poly.pdbx_strand_id
1 'polypeptide(L)'
;MLEIGSFPVKEMVLGTRTRWQDGVLEIDQEEILALIHTDPHIREAAVDIVRPGEPVRVINYTDVVEPRVKVEGPGVVYPGVCGRPTTRVGTGRTHRLAGCAVVECIDKRLLSEEERYYPKRRQTGSPDPFFDMSGPNAVTPYASLLNLCLTMVAPPELTAEDRHHILHAATLRVADRLAQTVAHLTPPDREVFDLRPLPDRPGAVFIPHLSSTEWVTGARSCIGIAVYGQTRLSAPWLLDGTEMLDGAVSQGHTWM
;
A
#
# COMPACT_ATOMS: atom_id res chain seq x y z
N MET A 1 -15.78 10.68 -13.71
CA MET A 1 -16.20 10.98 -12.32
C MET A 1 -15.83 9.80 -11.45
N LEU A 2 -15.19 10.06 -10.33
CA LEU A 2 -14.80 9.08 -9.32
C LEU A 2 -15.44 9.48 -7.99
N GLU A 3 -16.01 8.51 -7.26
CA GLU A 3 -16.49 8.68 -5.89
C GLU A 3 -15.59 7.88 -4.94
N ILE A 4 -15.10 8.52 -3.88
CA ILE A 4 -14.39 7.85 -2.79
C ILE A 4 -15.33 7.78 -1.58
N GLY A 5 -15.71 6.56 -1.19
CA GLY A 5 -16.45 6.29 0.04
C GLY A 5 -15.50 6.03 1.21
N SER A 6 -15.48 6.90 2.22
CA SER A 6 -14.58 6.79 3.36
C SER A 6 -15.28 6.15 4.56
N PHE A 7 -14.69 5.08 5.08
CA PHE A 7 -15.08 4.44 6.33
C PHE A 7 -13.99 4.70 7.38
N PRO A 8 -14.19 5.63 8.32
CA PRO A 8 -13.19 5.92 9.34
C PRO A 8 -12.93 4.69 10.21
N VAL A 9 -11.66 4.39 10.47
CA VAL A 9 -11.23 3.42 11.48
C VAL A 9 -10.69 4.22 12.65
N LYS A 10 -11.43 4.20 13.75
CA LYS A 10 -11.10 4.87 15.02
C LYS A 10 -10.42 3.93 15.99
N GLU A 11 -10.71 2.64 15.87
CA GLU A 11 -10.13 1.60 16.69
C GLU A 11 -9.86 0.35 15.84
N MET A 12 -8.75 -0.32 16.13
CA MET A 12 -8.36 -1.57 15.49
C MET A 12 -8.01 -2.58 16.58
N VAL A 13 -8.63 -3.76 16.51
CA VAL A 13 -8.50 -4.81 17.52
C VAL A 13 -8.37 -6.19 16.88
N LEU A 14 -7.62 -7.07 17.53
CA LEU A 14 -7.64 -8.49 17.21
C LEU A 14 -8.88 -9.13 17.83
N GLY A 15 -9.51 -10.04 17.10
CA GLY A 15 -10.72 -10.73 17.53
C GLY A 15 -10.90 -12.06 16.82
N THR A 16 -12.16 -12.45 16.64
CA THR A 16 -12.53 -13.76 16.06
C THR A 16 -13.14 -13.62 14.67
N ARG A 17 -13.29 -12.39 14.16
CA ARG A 17 -13.88 -12.09 12.86
C ARG A 17 -13.24 -10.85 12.27
N THR A 18 -12.97 -10.88 10.97
CA THR A 18 -12.58 -9.66 10.23
C THR A 18 -13.82 -8.90 9.76
N ARG A 19 -14.16 -7.80 10.44
CA ARG A 19 -15.27 -6.90 10.08
C ARG A 19 -15.00 -5.45 10.49
N TRP A 20 -15.59 -4.52 9.76
CA TRP A 20 -15.72 -3.13 10.19
C TRP A 20 -17.12 -2.87 10.73
N GLN A 21 -17.23 -2.20 11.88
CA GLN A 21 -18.50 -1.80 12.48
C GLN A 21 -18.34 -0.50 13.28
N ASP A 22 -19.08 0.54 12.91
CA ASP A 22 -19.18 1.81 13.64
C ASP A 22 -17.82 2.45 14.00
N GLY A 23 -16.82 2.28 13.14
CA GLY A 23 -15.47 2.80 13.32
C GLY A 23 -14.48 1.84 13.99
N VAL A 24 -14.91 0.64 14.38
CA VAL A 24 -14.05 -0.41 14.90
C VAL A 24 -13.76 -1.42 13.80
N LEU A 25 -12.48 -1.65 13.51
CA LEU A 25 -12.02 -2.73 12.64
C LEU A 25 -11.54 -3.91 13.51
N GLU A 26 -12.38 -4.93 13.64
CA GLU A 26 -11.99 -6.21 14.23
C GLU A 26 -11.29 -7.05 13.15
N ILE A 27 -10.19 -7.70 13.53
CA ILE A 27 -9.34 -8.48 12.63
C ILE A 27 -9.18 -9.88 13.22
N ASP A 28 -9.54 -10.90 12.45
CA ASP A 28 -9.22 -12.29 12.77
C ASP A 28 -7.76 -12.57 12.38
N GLN A 29 -6.91 -12.75 13.40
CA GLN A 29 -5.49 -12.97 13.18
C GLN A 29 -5.21 -14.27 12.39
N GLU A 30 -5.98 -15.33 12.63
CA GLU A 30 -5.80 -16.61 11.95
C GLU A 30 -6.18 -16.48 10.47
N GLU A 31 -7.25 -15.74 10.16
CA GLU A 31 -7.63 -15.42 8.79
C GLU A 31 -6.52 -14.65 8.05
N ILE A 32 -5.93 -13.63 8.68
CA ILE A 32 -4.85 -12.84 8.07
C ILE A 32 -3.61 -13.71 7.82
N LEU A 33 -3.21 -14.54 8.79
CA LEU A 33 -2.08 -15.45 8.62
C LEU A 33 -2.34 -16.47 7.49
N ALA A 34 -3.56 -17.00 7.38
CA ALA A 34 -3.94 -17.91 6.30
C ALA A 34 -3.88 -17.24 4.91
N LEU A 35 -4.27 -15.97 4.81
CA LEU A 35 -4.15 -15.19 3.57
C LEU A 35 -2.69 -14.98 3.17
N ILE A 36 -1.81 -14.69 4.14
CA ILE A 36 -0.37 -14.56 3.88
C ILE A 36 0.18 -15.88 3.36
N HIS A 37 -0.07 -16.99 4.08
CA HIS A 37 0.43 -18.33 3.74
C HIS A 37 -0.24 -19.01 2.54
N THR A 38 -1.19 -18.35 1.87
CA THR A 38 -1.65 -18.82 0.57
C THR A 38 -0.52 -18.81 -0.47
N ASP A 39 0.55 -18.03 -0.27
CA ASP A 39 1.82 -18.27 -0.97
C ASP A 39 2.73 -19.19 -0.13
N PRO A 40 3.09 -20.39 -0.63
CA PRO A 40 3.84 -21.38 0.14
C PRO A 40 5.31 -21.01 0.37
N HIS A 41 5.85 -20.00 -0.32
CA HIS A 41 7.22 -19.56 -0.10
C HIS A 41 7.36 -18.76 1.21
N ILE A 42 6.29 -18.11 1.70
CA ILE A 42 6.34 -17.36 2.95
C ILE A 42 6.41 -18.33 4.12
N ARG A 43 7.58 -18.38 4.80
CA ARG A 43 7.90 -19.39 5.82
C ARG A 43 7.31 -19.03 7.18
N GLU A 44 7.41 -17.76 7.55
CA GLU A 44 6.95 -17.23 8.83
C GLU A 44 6.22 -15.91 8.56
N ALA A 45 5.17 -15.67 9.32
CA ALA A 45 4.44 -14.41 9.33
C ALA A 45 4.01 -14.08 10.76
N ALA A 46 4.05 -12.80 11.11
CA ALA A 46 3.50 -12.25 12.34
C ALA A 46 2.65 -11.02 12.03
N VAL A 47 1.64 -10.79 12.85
CA VAL A 47 0.66 -9.72 12.70
C VAL A 47 0.60 -8.95 14.01
N ASP A 48 0.87 -7.65 13.94
CA ASP A 48 0.86 -6.74 15.08
C ASP A 48 -0.01 -5.52 14.77
N ILE A 49 -0.78 -5.05 15.76
CA ILE A 49 -1.48 -3.76 15.67
C ILE A 49 -0.69 -2.73 16.45
N VAL A 50 -0.28 -1.66 15.77
CA VAL A 50 0.49 -0.57 16.35
C VAL A 50 -0.29 0.74 16.24
N ARG A 51 -0.39 1.49 17.35
CA ARG A 51 -1.25 2.68 17.45
C ARG A 51 -0.45 3.97 17.59
N PRO A 52 -1.00 5.12 17.15
CA PRO A 52 -0.41 6.42 17.40
C PRO A 52 -0.16 6.64 18.89
N GLY A 53 1.04 7.11 19.23
CA GLY A 53 1.47 7.37 20.60
C GLY A 53 2.06 6.17 21.35
N GLU A 54 2.02 4.95 20.81
CA GLU A 54 2.68 3.80 21.43
C GLU A 54 4.22 3.95 21.37
N PRO A 55 4.96 3.51 22.40
CA PRO A 55 6.43 3.54 22.44
C PRO A 55 7.04 2.44 21.55
N VAL A 56 6.64 2.42 20.28
CA VAL A 56 7.00 1.41 19.28
C VAL A 56 7.68 2.08 18.09
N ARG A 57 8.75 1.44 17.61
CA ARG A 57 9.38 1.73 16.33
C ARG A 57 9.08 0.59 15.36
N VAL A 58 8.44 0.91 14.24
CA VAL A 58 8.26 -0.04 13.14
C VAL A 58 9.54 -0.01 12.30
N ILE A 59 10.18 -1.16 12.09
CA ILE A 59 11.44 -1.28 11.35
C ILE A 59 11.29 -2.16 10.13
N ASN A 60 12.18 -1.97 9.14
CA ASN A 60 12.22 -2.75 7.91
C ASN A 60 10.89 -2.77 7.16
N TYR A 61 10.08 -1.72 7.30
CA TYR A 61 8.90 -1.58 6.46
C TYR A 61 9.34 -1.49 4.98
N THR A 62 8.54 -2.03 4.06
CA THR A 62 8.72 -1.94 2.60
C THR A 62 7.56 -1.30 1.84
N ASP A 63 6.38 -1.23 2.44
CA ASP A 63 5.29 -0.38 1.96
C ASP A 63 4.26 -0.08 3.06
N VAL A 64 3.43 0.95 2.84
CA VAL A 64 2.31 1.32 3.72
C VAL A 64 1.05 1.49 2.88
N VAL A 65 0.17 0.50 2.92
CA VAL A 65 -0.98 0.38 2.02
C VAL A 65 -2.27 0.77 2.73
N GLU A 66 -3.00 1.74 2.19
CA GLU A 66 -4.37 2.03 2.65
C GLU A 66 -5.33 0.95 2.11
N PRO A 67 -6.11 0.25 2.96
CA PRO A 67 -7.08 -0.72 2.49
C PRO A 67 -8.19 -0.06 1.67
N ARG A 68 -8.33 -0.47 0.41
CA ARG A 68 -9.33 0.06 -0.51
C ARG A 68 -9.95 -1.05 -1.36
N VAL A 69 -11.21 -0.88 -1.74
CA VAL A 69 -11.95 -1.82 -2.59
C VAL A 69 -12.75 -1.09 -3.65
N LYS A 70 -12.65 -1.55 -4.89
CA LYS A 70 -13.47 -1.07 -6.00
C LYS A 70 -14.86 -1.69 -5.90
N VAL A 71 -15.90 -0.87 -5.75
CA VAL A 71 -17.28 -1.36 -5.58
C VAL A 71 -18.17 -1.05 -6.78
N GLU A 72 -17.77 -0.09 -7.61
CA GLU A 72 -18.46 0.27 -8.86
C GLU A 72 -17.44 0.76 -9.89
N GLY A 73 -17.63 0.41 -11.16
CA GLY A 73 -16.74 0.78 -12.25
C GLY A 73 -15.68 -0.29 -12.55
N PRO A 74 -14.80 -0.02 -13.53
CA PRO A 74 -13.81 -0.99 -14.00
C PRO A 74 -12.60 -1.09 -13.08
N GLY A 75 -11.88 -2.21 -13.19
CA GLY A 75 -10.56 -2.40 -12.59
C GLY A 75 -10.58 -2.74 -11.11
N VAL A 76 -9.39 -2.68 -10.52
CA VAL A 76 -9.11 -2.93 -9.10
C VAL A 76 -8.13 -1.88 -8.63
N VAL A 77 -8.09 -1.60 -7.32
CA VAL A 77 -7.08 -0.71 -6.74
C VAL A 77 -5.69 -1.32 -6.96
N TYR A 78 -4.65 -0.50 -7.18
CA TYR A 78 -3.29 -0.95 -7.50
C TYR A 78 -3.23 -1.92 -8.71
N PRO A 79 -3.83 -1.55 -9.85
CA PRO A 79 -3.89 -2.40 -11.04
C PRO A 79 -2.50 -2.72 -11.60
N GLY A 80 -2.34 -3.92 -12.16
CA GLY A 80 -1.09 -4.41 -12.77
C GLY A 80 0.01 -4.84 -11.79
N VAL A 81 -0.13 -4.55 -10.49
CA VAL A 81 0.83 -4.95 -9.46
C VAL A 81 0.57 -6.39 -9.03
N CYS A 82 1.61 -7.19 -8.81
CA CYS A 82 1.50 -8.55 -8.27
C CYS A 82 0.48 -9.46 -9.01
N GLY A 83 0.42 -9.35 -10.35
CA GLY A 83 -0.49 -10.15 -11.18
C GLY A 83 -1.94 -9.66 -11.21
N ARG A 84 -2.25 -8.50 -10.58
CA ARG A 84 -3.57 -7.86 -10.69
C ARG A 84 -3.89 -7.47 -12.14
N PRO A 85 -5.18 -7.44 -12.51
CA PRO A 85 -5.60 -6.92 -13.81
C PRO A 85 -5.04 -5.52 -14.09
N THR A 86 -4.65 -5.27 -15.34
CA THR A 86 -4.11 -3.97 -15.79
C THR A 86 -5.19 -2.99 -16.27
N THR A 87 -6.46 -3.30 -15.99
CA THR A 87 -7.59 -2.44 -16.38
C THR A 87 -7.46 -1.07 -15.72
N ARG A 88 -7.61 -0.01 -16.52
CA ARG A 88 -7.53 1.37 -16.03
C ARG A 88 -8.61 1.69 -15.00
N VAL A 89 -8.24 2.54 -14.05
CA VAL A 89 -9.08 2.99 -12.93
C VAL A 89 -9.43 4.48 -13.09
N GLY A 90 -9.95 5.14 -12.06
CA GLY A 90 -10.24 6.58 -12.06
C GLY A 90 -11.68 6.97 -12.38
N THR A 91 -12.59 5.99 -12.46
CA THR A 91 -14.04 6.20 -12.63
C THR A 91 -14.86 5.21 -11.80
N GLY A 92 -16.10 5.56 -11.44
CA GLY A 92 -16.96 4.72 -10.59
C GLY A 92 -16.78 5.03 -9.11
N ARG A 93 -16.88 4.02 -8.23
CA ARG A 93 -16.80 4.18 -6.77
C ARG A 93 -15.78 3.23 -6.15
N THR A 94 -14.95 3.78 -5.28
CA THR A 94 -13.97 3.04 -4.48
C THR A 94 -14.18 3.34 -3.01
N HIS A 95 -14.28 2.30 -2.18
CA HIS A 95 -14.35 2.45 -0.73
C HIS A 95 -12.94 2.37 -0.13
N ARG A 96 -12.69 3.11 0.95
CA ARG A 96 -11.44 3.06 1.72
C ARG A 96 -11.72 2.92 3.21
N LEU A 97 -10.83 2.22 3.91
CA LEU A 97 -10.74 2.25 5.37
C LEU A 97 -9.79 3.39 5.76
N ALA A 98 -10.35 4.55 6.09
CA ALA A 98 -9.59 5.77 6.36
C ALA A 98 -9.03 5.77 7.79
N GLY A 99 -7.80 6.24 7.97
CA GLY A 99 -7.15 6.32 9.29
C GLY A 99 -6.40 5.05 9.72
N CYS A 100 -6.29 4.06 8.83
CA CYS A 100 -5.48 2.88 9.05
C CYS A 100 -4.64 2.50 7.82
N ALA A 101 -3.62 1.68 8.03
CA ALA A 101 -2.83 1.09 6.96
C ALA A 101 -2.41 -0.34 7.28
N VAL A 102 -2.15 -1.11 6.21
CA VAL A 102 -1.40 -2.37 6.28
C VAL A 102 0.06 -2.04 5.98
N VAL A 103 0.93 -2.32 6.93
CA VAL A 103 2.37 -2.05 6.82
C VAL A 103 3.08 -3.34 6.50
N GLU A 104 3.69 -3.39 5.32
CA GLU A 104 4.53 -4.51 4.92
C GLU A 104 5.89 -4.40 5.61
N CYS A 105 6.27 -5.40 6.40
CA CYS A 105 7.57 -5.46 7.07
C CYS A 105 8.33 -6.71 6.62
N ILE A 106 9.55 -6.52 6.11
CA ILE A 106 10.41 -7.64 5.74
C ILE A 106 11.35 -7.97 6.88
N ASP A 107 11.28 -9.21 7.35
CA ASP A 107 12.29 -9.74 8.23
C ASP A 107 13.56 -10.07 7.44
N LYS A 108 14.63 -9.33 7.71
CA LYS A 108 15.89 -9.41 6.98
C LYS A 108 16.87 -10.43 7.55
N ARG A 109 16.50 -11.21 8.58
CA ARG A 109 17.40 -12.16 9.29
C ARG A 109 18.03 -13.21 8.38
N LEU A 110 17.33 -13.61 7.32
CA LEU A 110 17.81 -14.63 6.38
C LEU A 110 18.51 -14.06 5.14
N LEU A 111 18.40 -12.75 4.88
CA LEU A 111 18.98 -12.12 3.69
C LEU A 111 20.51 -12.10 3.74
N SER A 112 21.18 -12.10 2.59
CA SER A 112 22.63 -11.88 2.50
C SER A 112 23.03 -10.48 3.01
N GLU A 113 24.29 -10.27 3.40
CA GLU A 113 24.77 -8.92 3.76
C GLU A 113 24.58 -7.92 2.63
N GLU A 114 24.81 -8.35 1.38
CA GLU A 114 24.55 -7.54 0.21
C GLU A 114 23.08 -7.10 0.19
N GLU A 115 22.12 -8.01 0.27
CA GLU A 115 20.70 -7.66 0.26
C GLU A 115 20.21 -6.88 1.49
N ARG A 116 20.83 -7.06 2.67
CA ARG A 116 20.50 -6.27 3.87
C ARG A 116 20.90 -4.80 3.74
N TYR A 117 21.97 -4.52 2.99
CA TYR A 117 22.61 -3.21 2.93
C TYR A 117 22.63 -2.58 1.52
N TYR A 118 22.13 -3.26 0.49
CA TYR A 118 22.02 -2.79 -0.89
C TYR A 118 20.61 -2.22 -1.16
N PRO A 119 20.46 -1.05 -1.83
CA PRO A 119 21.45 -0.01 -2.11
C PRO A 119 21.34 1.12 -1.07
N LYS A 120 21.80 0.91 0.17
CA LYS A 120 21.98 2.02 1.14
C LYS A 120 23.11 2.99 0.74
N ARG A 121 23.77 2.77 -0.41
CA ARG A 121 24.84 3.63 -0.90
C ARG A 121 24.25 4.85 -1.62
N ARG A 122 23.85 5.84 -0.81
CA ARG A 122 23.73 7.27 -1.18
C ARG A 122 22.59 7.64 -2.14
N GLN A 123 21.34 7.55 -1.69
CA GLN A 123 20.33 8.47 -2.19
C GLN A 123 19.96 9.45 -1.08
N THR A 124 20.23 10.73 -1.32
CA THR A 124 19.79 11.83 -0.47
C THR A 124 18.27 11.95 -0.57
N GLY A 125 17.58 11.95 0.56
CA GLY A 125 16.12 12.04 0.62
C GLY A 125 15.43 10.75 1.02
N SER A 126 16.18 9.67 1.21
CA SER A 126 15.56 8.39 1.52
C SER A 126 14.88 8.31 2.88
N PRO A 127 13.60 7.90 2.97
CA PRO A 127 12.97 7.63 4.25
C PRO A 127 13.83 6.63 4.99
N ASP A 128 14.01 6.90 6.28
CA ASP A 128 14.59 5.93 7.17
C ASP A 128 13.84 4.60 7.03
N PRO A 129 14.51 3.44 7.10
CA PRO A 129 13.87 2.12 7.00
C PRO A 129 13.06 1.78 8.27
N PHE A 130 12.63 2.80 9.01
CA PHE A 130 11.79 2.72 10.18
C PHE A 130 10.95 3.99 10.31
N PHE A 131 9.90 3.92 11.12
CA PHE A 131 9.21 5.10 11.63
C PHE A 131 8.83 4.88 13.10
N ASP A 132 8.84 5.96 13.86
CA ASP A 132 8.43 5.96 15.27
C ASP A 132 6.94 6.29 15.39
N MET A 133 6.26 5.64 16.33
CA MET A 133 4.84 5.90 16.62
C MET A 133 4.64 6.91 17.74
N SER A 134 5.72 7.31 18.44
CA SER A 134 5.70 8.31 19.50
C SER A 134 7.02 9.07 19.61
N GLY A 135 7.02 10.12 20.42
CA GLY A 135 8.19 10.97 20.64
C GLY A 135 8.47 11.92 19.47
N PRO A 136 9.60 12.64 19.52
CA PRO A 136 9.92 13.72 18.56
C PRO A 136 10.18 13.24 17.12
N ASN A 137 10.40 11.93 16.93
CA ASN A 137 10.66 11.32 15.63
C ASN A 137 9.40 10.74 14.97
N ALA A 138 8.25 10.81 15.62
CA ALA A 138 6.96 10.38 15.08
C ALA A 138 6.39 11.43 14.09
N VAL A 139 7.17 11.71 13.03
CA VAL A 139 6.92 12.79 12.07
C VAL A 139 6.38 12.30 10.74
N THR A 140 6.39 10.98 10.50
CA THR A 140 5.85 10.41 9.26
C THR A 140 4.32 10.44 9.31
N PRO A 141 3.63 10.54 8.15
CA PRO A 141 2.18 10.42 8.12
C PRO A 141 1.67 9.11 8.75
N TYR A 142 2.46 8.04 8.64
CA TYR A 142 2.14 6.71 9.17
C TYR A 142 2.07 6.67 10.70
N ALA A 143 2.78 7.56 11.39
CA ALA A 143 2.73 7.68 12.84
C ALA A 143 1.35 8.12 13.37
N SER A 144 0.53 8.72 12.49
CA SER A 144 -0.84 9.14 12.81
C SER A 144 -1.92 8.10 12.46
N LEU A 145 -1.53 6.95 11.90
CA LEU A 145 -2.44 5.89 11.48
C LEU A 145 -2.49 4.74 12.49
N LEU A 146 -3.61 4.01 12.50
CA LEU A 146 -3.67 2.67 13.07
C LEU A 146 -3.03 1.68 12.09
N ASN A 147 -1.89 1.10 12.47
CA ASN A 147 -1.09 0.26 11.57
C ASN A 147 -1.28 -1.22 11.90
N LEU A 148 -1.65 -2.02 10.90
CA LEU A 148 -1.55 -3.47 10.93
C LEU A 148 -0.21 -3.87 10.30
N CYS A 149 0.79 -4.16 11.13
CA CYS A 149 2.11 -4.57 10.68
C CYS A 149 2.13 -6.06 10.33
N LEU A 150 2.56 -6.38 9.12
CA LEU A 150 2.76 -7.75 8.64
C LEU A 150 4.26 -8.02 8.55
N THR A 151 4.81 -8.71 9.54
CA THR A 151 6.22 -9.12 9.50
C THR A 151 6.33 -10.46 8.82
N MET A 152 7.02 -10.54 7.68
CA MET A 152 7.10 -11.75 6.87
C MET A 152 8.54 -12.17 6.62
N VAL A 153 8.76 -13.49 6.63
CA VAL A 153 10.05 -14.13 6.30
C VAL A 153 9.89 -14.93 5.02
N ALA A 154 10.70 -14.60 4.02
CA ALA A 154 10.82 -15.35 2.78
C ALA A 154 12.16 -16.11 2.72
N PRO A 155 12.27 -17.18 1.91
CA PRO A 155 13.49 -17.96 1.76
C PRO A 155 14.58 -17.12 1.08
N PRO A 156 15.85 -17.22 1.52
CA PRO A 156 16.94 -16.42 0.95
C PRO A 156 17.32 -16.82 -0.47
N GLU A 157 16.84 -17.97 -0.96
CA GLU A 157 17.10 -18.48 -2.30
C GLU A 157 16.28 -17.75 -3.37
N LEU A 158 15.22 -17.02 -2.96
CA LEU A 158 14.44 -16.18 -3.87
C LEU A 158 15.26 -14.98 -4.33
N THR A 159 15.08 -14.61 -5.60
CA THR A 159 15.57 -13.33 -6.08
C THR A 159 14.91 -12.18 -5.33
N ALA A 160 15.55 -11.01 -5.30
CA ALA A 160 14.95 -9.82 -4.67
C ALA A 160 13.61 -9.42 -5.31
N GLU A 161 13.48 -9.63 -6.63
CA GLU A 161 12.24 -9.41 -7.39
C GLU A 161 11.14 -10.39 -6.98
N ASP A 162 11.40 -11.70 -6.97
CA ASP A 162 10.40 -12.71 -6.59
C ASP A 162 9.95 -12.51 -5.14
N ARG A 163 10.91 -12.24 -4.24
CA ARG A 163 10.62 -11.97 -2.84
C ARG A 163 9.73 -10.75 -2.67
N HIS A 164 10.03 -9.64 -3.33
CA HIS A 164 9.16 -8.46 -3.30
C HIS A 164 7.76 -8.80 -3.82
N HIS A 165 7.67 -9.46 -4.98
CA HIS A 165 6.39 -9.81 -5.58
C HIS A 165 5.52 -10.66 -4.66
N ILE A 166 6.10 -11.67 -4.02
CA ILE A 166 5.40 -12.60 -3.13
C ILE A 166 4.93 -11.90 -1.85
N LEU A 167 5.82 -11.15 -1.20
CA LEU A 167 5.51 -10.45 0.05
C LEU A 167 4.49 -9.33 -0.20
N HIS A 168 4.64 -8.58 -1.28
CA HIS A 168 3.72 -7.52 -1.63
C HIS A 168 2.36 -8.05 -2.08
N ALA A 169 2.31 -9.18 -2.79
CA ALA A 169 1.05 -9.87 -3.07
C ALA A 169 0.32 -10.30 -1.78
N ALA A 170 1.04 -10.72 -0.74
CA ALA A 170 0.45 -11.01 0.57
C ALA A 170 -0.14 -9.76 1.24
N THR A 171 0.63 -8.67 1.29
CA THR A 171 0.17 -7.37 1.82
C THR A 171 -1.10 -6.90 1.12
N LEU A 172 -1.10 -6.93 -0.21
CA LEU A 172 -2.21 -6.51 -1.05
C LEU A 172 -3.46 -7.39 -0.85
N ARG A 173 -3.31 -8.70 -0.68
CA ARG A 173 -4.43 -9.61 -0.34
C ARG A 173 -5.04 -9.30 1.02
N VAL A 174 -4.20 -8.99 2.02
CA VAL A 174 -4.68 -8.57 3.35
C VAL A 174 -5.42 -7.24 3.25
N ALA A 175 -4.86 -6.25 2.55
CA ALA A 175 -5.49 -4.96 2.34
C ALA A 175 -6.86 -5.09 1.64
N ASP A 176 -6.96 -5.91 0.58
CA ASP A 176 -8.23 -6.21 -0.09
C ASP A 176 -9.23 -6.83 0.88
N ARG A 177 -8.80 -7.81 1.68
CA ARG A 177 -9.70 -8.50 2.61
C ARG A 177 -10.27 -7.55 3.66
N LEU A 178 -9.44 -6.67 4.21
CA LEU A 178 -9.89 -5.65 5.16
C LEU A 178 -10.88 -4.71 4.49
N ALA A 179 -10.56 -4.20 3.29
CA ALA A 179 -11.44 -3.30 2.56
C ALA A 179 -12.77 -3.96 2.15
N GLN A 180 -12.77 -5.27 1.87
CA GLN A 180 -13.97 -6.03 1.53
C GLN A 180 -15.04 -5.98 2.64
N THR A 181 -14.65 -5.74 3.89
CA THR A 181 -15.58 -5.59 5.02
C THR A 181 -16.59 -4.44 4.85
N VAL A 182 -16.25 -3.45 4.02
CA VAL A 182 -17.09 -2.27 3.76
C VAL A 182 -17.64 -2.22 2.34
N ALA A 183 -17.40 -3.23 1.50
CA ALA A 183 -17.75 -3.22 0.08
C ALA A 183 -19.27 -3.08 -0.17
N HIS A 184 -20.09 -3.70 0.69
CA HIS A 184 -21.55 -3.69 0.58
C HIS A 184 -22.23 -2.63 1.45
N LEU A 185 -21.46 -1.84 2.19
CA LEU A 185 -21.99 -0.84 3.12
C LEU A 185 -22.16 0.51 2.42
N THR A 186 -23.02 1.36 2.97
CA THR A 186 -23.08 2.77 2.55
C THR A 186 -22.00 3.55 3.30
N PRO A 187 -21.07 4.23 2.60
CA PRO A 187 -20.01 5.00 3.26
C PRO A 187 -20.58 6.18 4.06
N PRO A 188 -20.10 6.39 5.30
CA PRO A 188 -20.46 7.54 6.12
C PRO A 188 -20.06 8.89 5.52
N ASP A 189 -18.93 8.92 4.82
CA ASP A 189 -18.40 10.10 4.15
C ASP A 189 -18.10 9.79 2.68
N ARG A 190 -18.41 10.73 1.79
CA ARG A 190 -18.32 10.56 0.34
C ARG A 190 -17.74 11.81 -0.29
N GLU A 191 -16.70 11.61 -1.09
CA GLU A 191 -16.09 12.68 -1.89
C GLU A 191 -16.20 12.35 -3.37
N VAL A 192 -16.69 13.30 -4.17
CA VAL A 192 -16.85 13.15 -5.61
C VAL A 192 -15.84 14.01 -6.35
N PHE A 193 -15.04 13.36 -7.17
CA PHE A 193 -14.04 13.97 -8.03
C PHE A 193 -14.57 13.99 -9.47
N ASP A 194 -14.82 15.21 -9.95
CA ASP A 194 -15.28 15.48 -11.29
C ASP A 194 -14.29 16.37 -12.03
N LEU A 195 -13.64 15.78 -13.03
CA LEU A 195 -12.64 16.46 -13.86
C LEU A 195 -13.25 17.10 -15.12
N ARG A 196 -14.59 17.14 -15.23
CA ARG A 196 -15.24 17.88 -16.33
C ARG A 196 -14.80 19.34 -16.30
N PRO A 197 -14.41 19.94 -17.45
CA PRO A 197 -14.02 21.35 -17.50
C PRO A 197 -15.13 22.25 -16.95
N LEU A 198 -14.75 23.20 -16.10
CA LEU A 198 -15.65 24.23 -15.58
C LEU A 198 -15.53 25.48 -16.48
N PRO A 199 -16.59 25.89 -17.20
CA PRO A 199 -16.51 26.97 -18.20
C PRO A 199 -15.98 28.30 -17.64
N ASP A 200 -16.26 28.58 -16.37
CA ASP A 200 -15.95 29.86 -15.72
C ASP A 200 -14.61 29.85 -14.95
N ARG A 201 -13.78 28.82 -15.12
CA ARG A 201 -12.49 28.70 -14.42
C ARG A 201 -11.33 28.53 -15.40
N PRO A 202 -10.14 29.09 -15.12
CA PRO A 202 -8.96 28.81 -15.91
C PRO A 202 -8.66 27.31 -15.88
N GLY A 203 -8.27 26.75 -17.04
CA GLY A 203 -7.78 25.39 -17.10
C GLY A 203 -6.50 25.23 -16.26
N ALA A 204 -6.41 24.16 -15.49
CA ALA A 204 -5.22 23.79 -14.75
C ALA A 204 -4.74 22.41 -15.21
N VAL A 205 -3.44 22.27 -15.41
CA VAL A 205 -2.79 20.98 -15.65
C VAL A 205 -1.87 20.71 -14.46
N PHE A 206 -2.11 19.61 -13.77
CA PHE A 206 -1.19 19.10 -12.76
C PHE A 206 -0.26 18.09 -13.43
N ILE A 207 1.05 18.35 -13.40
CA ILE A 207 2.06 17.42 -13.90
C ILE A 207 2.78 16.83 -12.69
N PRO A 208 2.38 15.64 -12.21
CA PRO A 208 3.12 14.96 -11.17
C PRO A 208 4.47 14.49 -11.72
N HIS A 209 5.55 14.93 -11.10
CA HIS A 209 6.88 14.39 -11.38
C HIS A 209 7.14 13.18 -10.46
N LEU A 210 7.10 11.99 -11.04
CA LEU A 210 7.38 10.73 -10.34
C LEU A 210 8.84 10.34 -10.61
N SER A 211 9.65 10.27 -9.55
CA SER A 211 11.06 9.87 -9.66
C SER A 211 11.16 8.37 -9.94
N SER A 212 11.83 7.99 -11.04
CA SER A 212 12.18 6.59 -11.31
C SER A 212 13.55 6.26 -10.75
N THR A 213 13.64 5.14 -10.05
CA THR A 213 14.90 4.57 -9.55
C THR A 213 15.57 3.62 -10.55
N GLU A 214 14.98 3.41 -11.73
CA GLU A 214 15.48 2.46 -12.73
C GLU A 214 16.93 2.73 -13.14
N TRP A 215 17.35 4.00 -13.20
CA TRP A 215 18.74 4.32 -13.56
C TRP A 215 19.76 3.74 -12.57
N VAL A 216 19.34 3.43 -11.33
CA VAL A 216 20.15 2.76 -10.30
C VAL A 216 19.90 1.26 -10.26
N THR A 217 18.64 0.85 -10.37
CA THR A 217 18.22 -0.53 -10.09
C THR A 217 18.09 -1.40 -11.34
N GLY A 218 18.15 -0.79 -12.52
CA GLY A 218 18.06 -1.45 -13.83
C GLY A 218 16.63 -1.70 -14.30
N ALA A 219 16.46 -1.89 -15.62
CA ALA A 219 15.17 -2.03 -16.30
C ALA A 219 14.33 -3.26 -15.93
N ARG A 220 14.88 -4.17 -15.12
CA ARG A 220 14.18 -5.35 -14.60
C ARG A 220 13.82 -5.21 -13.13
N SER A 221 14.02 -4.04 -12.54
CA SER A 221 13.74 -3.87 -11.13
C SER A 221 12.25 -3.76 -10.86
N CYS A 222 11.77 -4.51 -9.88
CA CYS A 222 10.49 -4.24 -9.22
C CYS A 222 10.57 -3.03 -8.29
N ILE A 223 11.75 -2.41 -8.16
CA ILE A 223 12.01 -1.28 -7.27
C ILE A 223 11.69 0.03 -7.98
N GLY A 224 10.72 0.78 -7.48
CA GLY A 224 10.43 2.15 -7.90
C GLY A 224 8.96 2.53 -7.78
N ILE A 225 8.57 3.59 -8.48
CA ILE A 225 7.17 3.96 -8.64
C ILE A 225 6.61 3.19 -9.83
N ALA A 226 5.54 2.42 -9.59
CA ALA A 226 4.84 1.68 -10.64
C ALA A 226 3.61 2.47 -11.10
N VAL A 227 3.44 2.60 -12.41
CA VAL A 227 2.21 3.10 -13.03
C VAL A 227 1.52 1.91 -13.68
N TYR A 228 0.34 1.53 -13.19
CA TYR A 228 -0.36 0.32 -13.64
C TYR A 228 0.53 -0.95 -13.60
N GLY A 229 1.34 -1.09 -12.54
CA GLY A 229 2.30 -2.19 -12.36
C GLY A 229 3.59 -2.08 -13.18
N GLN A 230 3.71 -1.09 -14.06
CA GLN A 230 4.90 -0.86 -14.87
C GLN A 230 5.90 0.03 -14.12
N THR A 231 7.04 -0.53 -13.76
CA THR A 231 8.16 0.20 -13.12
C THR A 231 9.21 0.69 -14.12
N ARG A 232 9.11 0.29 -15.39
CA ARG A 232 10.11 0.62 -16.40
C ARG A 232 9.91 2.00 -17.03
N LEU A 233 11.02 2.60 -17.47
CA LEU A 233 11.13 3.76 -18.34
C LEU A 233 10.37 3.45 -19.61
N SER A 234 9.17 4.00 -19.68
CA SER A 234 8.27 3.95 -20.82
C SER A 234 8.02 5.36 -21.31
N ALA A 235 7.34 5.49 -22.46
CA ALA A 235 6.88 6.80 -22.90
C ALA A 235 6.03 7.46 -21.78
N PRO A 236 6.04 8.81 -21.65
CA PRO A 236 5.25 9.49 -20.65
C PRO A 236 3.78 9.06 -20.66
N TRP A 237 3.21 8.81 -19.48
CA TRP A 237 1.80 8.46 -19.31
C TRP A 237 1.00 9.72 -19.02
N LEU A 238 -0.09 9.92 -19.76
CA LEU A 238 -1.10 10.90 -19.36
C LEU A 238 -2.01 10.25 -18.32
N LEU A 239 -1.92 10.70 -17.07
CA LEU A 239 -2.75 10.25 -15.97
C LEU A 239 -3.69 11.35 -15.52
N ASP A 240 -4.96 11.01 -15.37
CA ASP A 240 -5.92 11.88 -14.71
C ASP A 240 -5.72 11.87 -13.19
N GLY A 241 -6.07 12.98 -12.53
CA GLY A 241 -5.99 13.06 -11.06
C GLY A 241 -6.84 12.00 -10.36
N THR A 242 -7.96 11.59 -10.98
CA THR A 242 -8.80 10.50 -10.46
C THR A 242 -8.13 9.14 -10.59
N GLU A 243 -7.33 8.89 -11.63
CA GLU A 243 -6.57 7.64 -11.73
C GLU A 243 -5.55 7.53 -10.59
N MET A 244 -4.86 8.62 -10.27
CA MET A 244 -3.92 8.65 -9.14
C MET A 244 -4.64 8.36 -7.81
N LEU A 245 -5.79 9.02 -7.58
CA LEU A 245 -6.60 8.79 -6.37
C LEU A 245 -7.13 7.36 -6.29
N ASP A 246 -7.33 6.69 -7.42
CA ASP A 246 -7.88 5.34 -7.52
C ASP A 246 -6.80 4.24 -7.62
N GLY A 247 -5.54 4.59 -7.34
CA GLY A 247 -4.44 3.64 -7.17
C GLY A 247 -3.69 3.29 -8.44
N ALA A 248 -3.81 4.07 -9.53
CA ALA A 248 -3.04 3.85 -10.76
C ALA A 248 -1.52 3.96 -10.55
N VAL A 249 -1.12 4.73 -9.53
CA VAL A 249 0.27 4.84 -9.09
C VAL A 249 0.39 4.06 -7.79
N SER A 250 1.31 3.11 -7.75
CA SER A 250 1.65 2.36 -6.54
C SER A 250 3.15 2.38 -6.34
N GLN A 251 3.53 2.13 -5.10
CA GLN A 251 4.93 2.02 -4.73
C GLN A 251 5.35 0.55 -4.87
N GLY A 252 6.30 0.25 -5.75
CA GLY A 252 6.97 -1.05 -5.78
C GLY A 252 8.28 -0.94 -5.01
N HIS A 253 8.25 -0.62 -3.71
CA HIS A 253 9.47 -0.18 -3.02
C HIS A 253 10.54 -1.25 -2.81
N THR A 254 11.82 -0.88 -2.66
CA THR A 254 12.42 0.00 -1.61
C THR A 254 13.36 1.11 -2.12
N TRP A 255 13.48 2.34 -1.59
CA TRP A 255 12.64 3.27 -0.82
C TRP A 255 12.82 4.67 -1.46
N MET A 256 11.99 5.67 -1.12
CA MET A 256 12.19 7.08 -1.53
C MET A 256 13.56 7.56 -1.08
#